data_AF-A0A9J7X762-F1
#
_entry.id   AF-A0A9J7X762-F1
#
_cell.length_a   1.000
_cell.length_b   1.000
_cell.length_c   1.000
_cell.angle_alpha   90.00
_cell.angle_beta   90.00
_cell.angle_gamma   90.00
#
_symmetry.space_group_name_H-M   'P 1'
#
loop_
_entity.id
_entity.type
_entity.pdbx_description
1 polymer ?
#
loop_
_entity_poly.entity_id
_entity_poly.type
_entity_poly.pdbx_seq_one_letter_code
_entity_poly.pdbx_strand_id
1 'polypeptide(L)'
;MHEDDSGVTKKRTLQLPSMSVPLSSHEMGEVELSCLAYAKMYLHASQFPRCSVNGLLLSSSAAGGAVCITDCVPLLHTHLSLAPITQLALTQVDVWCSQTQQRIVGYYQANACASDSSPTPCALKIAEKIFEQCNNAVLLMIDGEKMFPGCRVPPIVMYERKDARWALKDKHTIMLRQWEETCSIVNQLFSSGDQALLVDFDSHLDDITKDWTNQKLNAKIMELVSPANGNV
;
A
#
# COMPACT_ATOMS: atom_id res chain seq x y z
N MET A 1 12.83 84.72 20.88
CA MET A 1 12.25 84.59 19.52
C MET A 1 12.02 83.10 19.34
N HIS A 2 10.87 82.62 19.81
CA HIS A 2 9.75 82.13 18.97
C HIS A 2 10.15 80.84 18.24
N GLU A 3 9.75 79.69 18.79
CA GLU A 3 8.57 78.88 18.42
C GLU A 3 9.02 77.74 17.49
N ASP A 4 9.07 76.52 18.02
CA ASP A 4 8.05 75.46 17.87
C ASP A 4 8.16 74.79 16.49
N ASP A 5 8.66 73.56 16.44
CA ASP A 5 7.93 72.53 15.67
C ASP A 5 8.27 71.10 16.12
N SER A 6 7.18 70.37 16.10
CA SER A 6 6.84 69.00 16.41
C SER A 6 7.80 67.88 15.99
N GLY A 7 7.62 66.74 16.66
CA GLY A 7 7.28 65.55 15.88
C GLY A 7 8.09 64.29 16.15
N VAL A 8 7.41 63.37 16.83
CA VAL A 8 7.51 61.90 16.64
C VAL A 8 8.61 61.19 17.43
N THR A 9 8.20 60.79 18.64
CA THR A 9 8.73 59.64 19.37
C THR A 9 8.60 58.37 18.50
N LYS A 10 9.72 57.87 17.97
CA LYS A 10 9.76 56.54 17.32
C LYS A 10 9.49 55.46 18.38
N LYS A 11 8.24 54.98 18.46
CA LYS A 11 7.94 53.69 19.07
C LYS A 11 8.73 52.63 18.30
N ARG A 12 9.76 52.06 18.93
CA ARG A 12 10.36 50.80 18.48
C ARG A 12 9.33 49.70 18.67
N THR A 13 8.55 49.41 17.62
CA THR A 13 7.81 48.16 17.52
C THR A 13 8.85 47.04 17.47
N LEU A 14 8.94 46.25 18.54
CA LEU A 14 9.68 44.99 18.56
C LEU A 14 8.97 44.04 17.59
N GLN A 15 9.45 43.98 16.36
CA GLN A 15 9.01 43.02 15.37
C GLN A 15 9.60 41.67 15.77
N LEU A 16 8.77 40.83 16.39
CA LEU A 16 9.09 39.42 16.62
C LEU A 16 9.46 38.79 15.25
N PRO A 17 10.53 37.98 15.15
CA PRO A 17 10.85 37.32 13.91
C PRO A 17 9.67 36.40 13.56
N SER A 18 9.04 36.63 12.42
CA SER A 18 8.14 35.64 11.83
C SER A 18 8.99 34.42 11.48
N MET A 19 9.01 33.43 12.37
CA MET A 19 9.49 32.10 12.04
C MET A 19 8.50 31.51 11.04
N SER A 20 8.73 31.77 9.76
CA SER A 20 8.23 30.92 8.70
C SER A 20 8.90 29.56 8.90
N VAL A 21 8.20 28.65 9.55
CA VAL A 21 8.53 27.23 9.51
C VAL A 21 8.60 26.88 8.02
N PRO A 22 9.74 26.42 7.50
CA PRO A 22 9.76 25.93 6.13
C PRO A 22 8.79 24.74 6.09
N LEU A 23 7.76 24.83 5.24
CA LEU A 23 6.99 23.67 4.82
C LEU A 23 8.02 22.67 4.32
N SER A 24 8.25 21.61 5.09
CA SER A 24 9.11 20.52 4.65
C SER A 24 8.53 20.04 3.32
N SER A 25 9.30 20.17 2.25
CA SER A 25 9.11 19.33 1.08
C SER A 25 9.09 17.90 1.58
N HIS A 26 7.90 17.30 1.69
CA HIS A 26 7.76 15.89 1.98
C HIS A 26 8.31 15.14 0.77
N GLU A 27 9.62 14.97 0.70
CA GLU A 27 10.20 13.84 0.00
C GLU A 27 9.70 12.61 0.77
N MET A 28 8.61 12.03 0.26
CA MET A 28 8.09 10.79 0.77
C MET A 28 9.19 9.74 0.61
N GLY A 29 9.71 9.27 1.74
CA GLY A 29 10.78 8.29 1.83
C GLY A 29 10.50 7.01 1.05
N GLU A 30 11.55 6.24 0.84
CA GLU A 30 11.51 4.92 0.19
C GLU A 30 10.35 4.07 0.74
N VAL A 31 9.63 3.38 -0.15
CA VAL A 31 8.53 2.48 0.22
C VAL A 31 9.09 1.07 0.24
N GLU A 32 9.07 0.43 1.41
CA GLU A 32 9.54 -0.94 1.57
C GLU A 32 8.36 -1.90 1.50
N LEU A 33 8.43 -2.89 0.60
CA LEU A 33 7.41 -3.93 0.45
C LEU A 33 7.95 -5.24 1.04
N SER A 34 7.18 -5.89 1.90
CA SER A 34 7.56 -7.20 2.44
C SER A 34 7.32 -8.34 1.44
N CYS A 35 8.09 -9.43 1.59
CA CYS A 35 7.83 -10.69 0.87
C CYS A 35 6.39 -11.18 1.08
N LEU A 36 5.86 -11.07 2.31
CA LEU A 36 4.50 -11.51 2.66
C LEU A 36 3.43 -10.75 1.87
N ALA A 37 3.50 -9.42 1.88
CA ALA A 37 2.56 -8.57 1.15
C ALA A 37 2.65 -8.84 -0.35
N TYR A 38 3.87 -8.88 -0.90
CA TYR A 38 4.08 -9.18 -2.31
C TYR A 38 3.51 -10.54 -2.71
N ALA A 39 3.82 -11.60 -1.96
CA ALA A 39 3.37 -12.95 -2.26
C ALA A 39 1.85 -13.02 -2.29
N LYS A 40 1.15 -12.46 -1.30
CA LYS A 40 -0.32 -12.44 -1.31
C LYS A 40 -0.91 -11.66 -2.47
N MET A 41 -0.36 -10.49 -2.81
CA MET A 41 -0.77 -9.71 -3.99
C MET A 41 -0.60 -10.53 -5.28
N TYR A 42 0.55 -11.17 -5.46
CA TYR A 42 0.86 -11.96 -6.65
C TYR A 42 -0.03 -13.20 -6.77
N LEU A 43 -0.24 -13.92 -5.67
CA LEU A 43 -1.13 -15.08 -5.61
C LEU A 43 -2.57 -14.66 -5.94
N HIS A 44 -3.03 -13.52 -5.41
CA HIS A 44 -4.38 -13.02 -5.68
C HIS A 44 -4.61 -12.76 -7.17
N ALA A 45 -3.71 -12.01 -7.80
CA ALA A 45 -3.79 -11.74 -9.23
C ALA A 45 -3.67 -13.02 -10.08
N SER A 46 -2.87 -14.00 -9.63
CA SER A 46 -2.67 -15.27 -10.33
C SER A 46 -3.86 -16.23 -10.21
N GLN A 47 -4.63 -16.17 -9.11
CA GLN A 47 -5.84 -16.97 -8.95
C GLN A 47 -6.95 -16.53 -9.92
N PHE A 48 -6.99 -15.23 -10.26
CA PHE A 48 -8.02 -14.64 -11.10
C PHE A 48 -7.44 -13.91 -12.33
N PRO A 49 -6.72 -14.61 -13.23
CA PRO A 49 -5.91 -14.00 -14.29
C PRO A 49 -6.70 -13.26 -15.38
N ARG A 50 -8.04 -13.40 -15.39
CA ARG A 50 -8.94 -12.72 -16.34
C ARG A 50 -9.87 -11.70 -15.67
N CYS A 51 -9.68 -11.47 -14.38
CA CYS A 51 -10.46 -10.53 -13.59
C CYS A 51 -9.57 -9.37 -13.16
N SER A 52 -10.18 -8.22 -12.89
CA SER A 52 -9.52 -7.22 -12.07
C SER A 52 -9.56 -7.70 -10.62
N VAL A 53 -8.46 -7.56 -9.89
CA VAL A 53 -8.39 -7.86 -8.45
C VAL A 53 -7.92 -6.65 -7.68
N ASN A 54 -8.29 -6.54 -6.41
CA ASN A 54 -7.82 -5.45 -5.56
C ASN A 54 -7.57 -5.86 -4.10
N GLY A 55 -6.96 -4.96 -3.35
CA GLY A 55 -6.85 -5.14 -1.91
C GLY A 55 -6.20 -3.98 -1.17
N LEU A 56 -6.09 -4.13 0.15
CA LEU A 56 -5.53 -3.13 1.04
C LEU A 56 -4.11 -3.48 1.45
N LEU A 57 -3.26 -2.47 1.54
CA LEU A 57 -1.88 -2.58 2.00
C LEU A 57 -1.81 -2.17 3.46
N LEU A 58 -1.10 -2.94 4.27
CA LEU A 58 -1.07 -2.79 5.71
C LEU A 58 0.35 -2.53 6.22
N SER A 59 0.42 -1.77 7.31
CA SER A 59 1.65 -1.57 8.06
C SER A 59 1.41 -1.76 9.55
N SER A 60 2.35 -2.43 10.21
CA SER A 60 2.47 -2.47 11.68
C SER A 60 3.40 -1.38 12.23
N SER A 61 4.02 -0.55 11.37
CA SER A 61 4.91 0.53 11.81
C SER A 61 4.14 1.74 12.36
N ALA A 62 4.78 2.52 13.23
CA ALA A 62 4.20 3.77 13.75
C ALA A 62 4.04 4.84 12.65
N ALA A 63 3.15 5.82 12.88
CA ALA A 63 2.91 6.91 11.93
C ALA A 63 4.11 7.86 11.85
N GLY A 64 4.43 8.36 10.65
CA GLY A 64 5.39 9.47 10.46
C GLY A 64 6.77 9.12 9.90
N GLY A 65 7.01 7.85 9.49
CA GLY A 65 8.26 7.42 8.84
C GLY A 65 8.08 6.93 7.41
N ALA A 66 9.12 6.26 6.88
CA ALA A 66 9.06 5.50 5.63
C ALA A 66 7.91 4.49 5.65
N VAL A 67 7.26 4.27 4.51
CA VAL A 67 6.10 3.38 4.44
C VAL A 67 6.60 1.94 4.27
N CYS A 68 6.59 1.19 5.37
CA CYS A 68 6.87 -0.24 5.36
C CYS A 68 5.54 -1.00 5.21
N ILE A 69 5.28 -1.53 4.03
CA ILE A 69 4.14 -2.41 3.76
C ILE A 69 4.52 -3.79 4.26
N THR A 70 4.01 -4.15 5.43
CA THR A 70 4.33 -5.42 6.09
C THR A 70 3.40 -6.54 5.69
N ASP A 71 2.16 -6.20 5.30
CA ASP A 71 1.16 -7.19 4.90
C ASP A 71 0.13 -6.61 3.92
N CYS A 72 -0.76 -7.44 3.36
CA CYS A 72 -1.93 -6.99 2.60
C CYS A 72 -3.16 -7.87 2.82
N VAL A 73 -4.35 -7.30 2.57
CA VAL A 73 -5.62 -8.03 2.55
C VAL A 73 -6.19 -8.05 1.13
N PRO A 74 -6.23 -9.22 0.46
CA PRO A 74 -6.99 -9.42 -0.77
C PRO A 74 -8.48 -9.15 -0.55
N LEU A 75 -9.06 -8.26 -1.35
CA LEU A 75 -10.46 -7.87 -1.20
C LEU A 75 -11.34 -8.53 -2.25
N LEU A 76 -11.38 -8.01 -3.48
CA LEU A 76 -12.40 -8.38 -4.45
C LEU A 76 -11.77 -8.84 -5.77
N HIS A 77 -12.45 -9.76 -6.44
CA HIS A 77 -12.13 -10.26 -7.78
C HIS A 77 -13.34 -10.26 -8.74
N THR A 78 -14.55 -10.00 -8.25
CA THR A 78 -15.79 -9.95 -9.07
C THR A 78 -16.49 -8.60 -9.01
N HIS A 79 -16.50 -7.96 -7.83
CA HIS A 79 -17.42 -6.84 -7.53
C HIS A 79 -16.72 -5.50 -7.26
N LEU A 80 -15.55 -5.25 -7.88
CA LEU A 80 -14.71 -4.08 -7.61
C LEU A 80 -15.41 -2.72 -7.78
N SER A 81 -16.44 -2.64 -8.62
CA SER A 81 -17.21 -1.42 -8.88
C SER A 81 -18.44 -1.25 -7.98
N LEU A 82 -18.81 -2.28 -7.21
CA LEU A 82 -19.98 -2.23 -6.32
C LEU A 82 -19.60 -1.56 -5.00
N ALA A 83 -20.02 -0.31 -4.86
CA ALA A 83 -19.75 0.51 -3.68
C ALA A 83 -20.15 -0.16 -2.35
N PRO A 84 -21.31 -0.85 -2.21
CA PRO A 84 -21.70 -1.45 -0.93
C PRO A 84 -20.73 -2.55 -0.45
N ILE A 85 -20.30 -3.43 -1.36
CA ILE A 85 -19.37 -4.52 -1.03
C ILE A 85 -18.00 -3.95 -0.67
N THR A 86 -17.53 -2.96 -1.43
CA THR A 86 -16.27 -2.28 -1.14
C THR A 86 -16.32 -1.61 0.24
N GLN A 87 -17.39 -0.88 0.57
CA GLN A 87 -17.54 -0.22 1.87
C GLN A 87 -17.58 -1.21 3.04
N LEU A 88 -18.29 -2.33 2.88
CA LEU A 88 -18.32 -3.39 3.86
C LEU A 88 -16.90 -3.93 4.13
N ALA A 89 -16.18 -4.25 3.06
CA ALA A 89 -14.84 -4.81 3.16
C ALA A 89 -13.85 -3.83 3.81
N LEU A 90 -13.85 -2.55 3.39
CA LEU A 90 -13.04 -1.50 4.00
C LEU A 90 -13.33 -1.35 5.50
N THR A 91 -14.60 -1.37 5.89
CA THR A 91 -15.01 -1.24 7.30
C THR A 91 -14.54 -2.42 8.14
N GLN A 92 -14.70 -3.65 7.63
CA GLN A 92 -14.26 -4.85 8.37
C GLN A 92 -12.74 -4.89 8.54
N VAL A 93 -11.98 -4.55 7.50
CA VAL A 93 -10.52 -4.50 7.58
C VAL A 93 -10.06 -3.40 8.55
N ASP A 94 -10.70 -2.24 8.56
CA ASP A 94 -10.36 -1.13 9.48
C ASP A 94 -10.57 -1.52 10.96
N VAL A 95 -11.71 -2.16 11.27
CA VAL A 95 -12.00 -2.69 12.61
C VAL A 95 -10.96 -3.73 13.02
N TRP A 96 -10.64 -4.67 12.14
CA TRP A 96 -9.63 -5.69 12.41
C TRP A 96 -8.24 -5.09 12.62
N CYS A 97 -7.82 -4.14 11.77
CA CYS A 97 -6.54 -3.43 11.91
C CYS A 97 -6.42 -2.75 13.29
N SER A 98 -7.51 -2.12 13.76
CA SER A 98 -7.57 -1.49 15.09
C SER A 98 -7.36 -2.51 16.21
N GLN A 99 -7.86 -3.74 16.05
CA GLN A 99 -7.71 -4.83 17.02
C GLN A 99 -6.31 -5.46 16.99
N THR A 100 -5.64 -5.48 15.85
CA THR A 100 -4.34 -6.13 15.64
C THR A 100 -3.15 -5.18 15.64
N GLN A 101 -3.34 -3.90 15.99
CA GLN A 101 -2.30 -2.86 15.97
C GLN A 101 -1.68 -2.68 14.57
N GLN A 102 -2.51 -2.80 13.53
CA GLN A 102 -2.15 -2.55 12.15
C GLN A 102 -2.88 -1.31 11.64
N ARG A 103 -2.43 -0.79 10.49
CA ARG A 103 -3.07 0.34 9.82
C ARG A 103 -3.08 0.13 8.32
N ILE A 104 -4.14 0.61 7.68
CA ILE A 104 -4.23 0.69 6.22
C ILE A 104 -3.30 1.82 5.76
N VAL A 105 -2.35 1.48 4.89
CA VAL A 105 -1.35 2.42 4.34
C VAL A 105 -1.39 2.52 2.82
N GLY A 106 -2.33 1.84 2.18
CA GLY A 106 -2.48 1.94 0.73
C GLY A 106 -3.46 0.94 0.15
N TYR A 107 -3.49 0.95 -1.17
CA TYR A 107 -4.38 0.12 -1.97
C TYR A 107 -3.58 -0.49 -3.11
N TYR A 108 -3.92 -1.72 -3.50
CA TYR A 108 -3.40 -2.33 -4.71
C TYR A 108 -4.52 -2.75 -5.66
N GLN A 109 -4.20 -2.79 -6.95
CA GLN A 109 -5.09 -3.31 -7.98
C GLN A 109 -4.31 -3.95 -9.13
N ALA A 110 -4.82 -5.07 -9.65
CA ALA A 110 -4.49 -5.55 -10.99
C ALA A 110 -5.71 -5.37 -11.89
N ASN A 111 -5.51 -4.93 -13.13
CA ASN A 111 -6.59 -4.82 -14.10
C ASN A 111 -6.75 -6.14 -14.86
N ALA A 112 -7.97 -6.42 -15.33
CA ALA A 112 -8.25 -7.58 -16.17
C ALA A 112 -7.44 -7.60 -17.49
N CYS A 113 -7.09 -6.43 -18.02
CA CYS A 113 -6.22 -6.31 -19.19
C CYS A 113 -4.75 -6.24 -18.73
N ALA A 114 -3.97 -7.27 -19.03
CA ALA A 114 -2.58 -7.39 -18.56
C ALA A 114 -1.68 -6.22 -18.99
N SER A 115 -1.94 -5.61 -20.15
CA SER A 115 -1.20 -4.46 -20.70
C SER A 115 -1.62 -3.10 -20.10
N ASP A 116 -2.69 -3.06 -19.30
CA ASP A 116 -3.17 -1.84 -18.66
C ASP A 116 -2.84 -1.86 -17.16
N SER A 117 -1.80 -1.12 -16.77
CA SER A 117 -1.43 -0.89 -15.37
C SER A 117 -1.81 0.51 -14.87
N SER A 118 -2.79 1.15 -15.51
CA SER A 118 -3.30 2.46 -15.09
C SER A 118 -4.36 2.34 -13.99
N PRO A 119 -4.36 3.23 -12.97
CA PRO A 119 -5.39 3.27 -11.96
C PRO A 119 -6.77 3.56 -12.55
N THR A 120 -7.76 2.77 -12.15
CA THR A 120 -9.16 3.09 -12.45
C THR A 120 -9.66 4.28 -11.63
N PRO A 121 -10.75 4.97 -12.07
CA PRO A 121 -11.37 6.01 -11.26
C PRO A 121 -11.83 5.54 -9.88
N CYS A 122 -12.19 4.25 -9.73
CA CYS A 122 -12.53 3.65 -8.44
C CYS A 122 -11.29 3.54 -7.54
N ALA A 123 -10.19 2.99 -8.07
CA ALA A 123 -8.91 2.89 -7.36
C ALA A 123 -8.44 4.26 -6.84
N LEU A 124 -8.51 5.29 -7.68
CA LEU A 124 -8.14 6.66 -7.30
C LEU A 124 -9.00 7.21 -6.16
N LYS A 125 -10.32 6.95 -6.17
CA LYS A 125 -11.22 7.38 -5.10
C LYS A 125 -10.93 6.67 -3.78
N ILE A 126 -10.68 5.36 -3.82
CA ILE A 126 -10.34 4.57 -2.63
C ILE A 126 -8.99 5.04 -2.08
N ALA A 127 -7.98 5.19 -2.94
CA ALA A 127 -6.68 5.68 -2.56
C ALA A 127 -6.75 7.08 -1.94
N GLU A 128 -7.55 8.00 -2.50
CA GLU A 128 -7.81 9.32 -1.91
C GLU A 128 -8.40 9.21 -0.50
N LYS A 129 -9.37 8.32 -0.31
CA LYS A 129 -9.99 8.11 1.00
C LYS A 129 -9.01 7.57 2.04
N ILE A 130 -8.11 6.67 1.64
CA ILE A 130 -7.05 6.16 2.50
C ILE A 130 -6.05 7.29 2.81
N PHE A 131 -5.72 8.13 1.84
CA PHE A 131 -4.82 9.27 2.02
C PHE A 131 -5.33 10.28 3.05
N GLU A 132 -6.65 10.54 3.10
CA GLU A 132 -7.26 11.40 4.13
C GLU A 132 -6.99 10.93 5.57
N GLN A 133 -6.74 9.62 5.75
CA GLN A 133 -6.45 9.01 7.06
C GLN A 133 -4.94 8.70 7.24
N CYS A 134 -4.20 8.59 6.15
CA CYS A 134 -2.78 8.24 6.12
C CYS A 134 -2.07 9.07 5.05
N ASN A 135 -1.44 10.18 5.45
CA ASN A 135 -0.78 11.15 4.54
C ASN A 135 0.38 10.58 3.70
N ASN A 136 0.79 9.33 3.93
CA ASN A 136 1.78 8.61 3.13
C ASN A 136 1.17 7.43 2.37
N ALA A 137 -0.14 7.45 2.11
CA ALA A 137 -0.81 6.37 1.41
C ALA A 137 -0.24 6.16 0.01
N VAL A 138 -0.09 4.88 -0.37
CA VAL A 138 0.40 4.50 -1.71
C VAL A 138 -0.66 3.74 -2.49
N LEU A 139 -0.58 3.84 -3.81
CA LEU A 139 -1.41 3.09 -4.74
C LEU A 139 -0.51 2.24 -5.62
N LEU A 140 -0.66 0.92 -5.52
CA LEU A 140 0.14 -0.06 -6.26
C LEU A 140 -0.69 -0.70 -7.38
N MET A 141 -0.29 -0.49 -8.62
CA MET A 141 -0.85 -1.21 -9.76
C MET A 141 0.04 -2.41 -10.10
N ILE A 142 -0.55 -3.59 -10.22
CA ILE A 142 0.17 -4.79 -10.66
C ILE A 142 0.26 -4.77 -12.20
N ASP A 143 1.47 -4.92 -12.72
CA ASP A 143 1.77 -4.96 -14.15
C ASP A 143 1.67 -6.40 -14.67
N GLY A 144 0.51 -6.73 -15.26
CA GLY A 144 0.21 -8.07 -15.75
C GLY A 144 1.15 -8.57 -16.84
N GLU A 145 1.73 -7.69 -17.67
CA GLU A 145 2.74 -8.08 -18.68
C GLU A 145 4.04 -8.58 -18.05
N LYS A 146 4.31 -8.19 -16.80
CA LYS A 146 5.51 -8.60 -16.06
C LYS A 146 5.25 -9.74 -15.05
N MET A 147 4.03 -10.27 -14.99
CA MET A 147 3.67 -11.42 -14.16
C MET A 147 4.04 -12.75 -14.82
N PHE A 148 5.35 -13.01 -14.98
CA PHE A 148 5.86 -14.28 -15.47
C PHE A 148 7.06 -14.77 -14.63
N PRO A 149 7.28 -16.09 -14.55
CA PRO A 149 8.42 -16.64 -13.83
C PRO A 149 9.75 -16.11 -14.38
N GLY A 150 10.64 -15.63 -13.50
CA GLY A 150 11.96 -15.14 -13.88
C GLY A 150 12.04 -13.66 -14.26
N CYS A 151 10.97 -12.88 -14.03
CA CYS A 151 11.04 -11.43 -14.15
C CYS A 151 12.08 -10.84 -13.18
N ARG A 152 12.94 -9.96 -13.68
CA ARG A 152 14.06 -9.38 -12.91
C ARG A 152 13.64 -8.24 -11.98
N VAL A 153 12.41 -7.75 -12.14
CA VAL A 153 11.87 -6.64 -11.35
C VAL A 153 10.47 -6.98 -10.87
N PRO A 154 10.05 -6.49 -9.70
CA PRO A 154 8.68 -6.66 -9.25
C PRO A 154 7.69 -6.08 -10.28
N PRO A 155 6.61 -6.81 -10.65
CA PRO A 155 5.58 -6.35 -11.58
C PRO A 155 4.65 -5.32 -10.90
N ILE A 156 5.21 -4.22 -10.39
CA ILE A 156 4.48 -3.21 -9.64
C ILE A 156 4.79 -1.82 -10.18
N VAL A 157 3.74 -1.03 -10.37
CA VAL A 157 3.76 0.37 -10.74
C VAL A 157 3.19 1.17 -9.58
N MET A 158 4.01 2.06 -8.99
CA MET A 158 3.62 2.83 -7.81
C MET A 158 3.11 4.22 -8.18
N TYR A 159 2.01 4.62 -7.55
CA TYR A 159 1.50 5.97 -7.57
C TYR A 159 1.53 6.54 -6.15
N GLU A 160 1.92 7.81 -6.06
CA GLU A 160 1.87 8.59 -4.82
C GLU A 160 1.04 9.85 -5.02
N ARG A 161 0.56 10.41 -3.90
CA ARG A 161 -0.16 11.68 -3.91
C ARG A 161 0.84 12.84 -3.91
N LYS A 162 0.85 13.64 -4.98
CA LYS A 162 1.63 14.88 -5.13
C LYS A 162 0.71 16.00 -5.60
N ASP A 163 0.71 17.15 -4.91
CA ASP A 163 -0.05 18.36 -5.31
C ASP A 163 -1.51 18.09 -5.69
N ALA A 164 -2.22 17.34 -4.84
CA ALA A 164 -3.61 16.96 -5.08
C ALA A 164 -3.87 16.16 -6.38
N ARG A 165 -2.85 15.46 -6.92
CA ARG A 165 -2.99 14.42 -7.95
C ARG A 165 -2.25 13.13 -7.57
N TRP A 166 -2.77 11.99 -7.99
CA TRP A 166 -2.02 10.73 -7.95
C TRP A 166 -1.09 10.71 -9.16
N ALA A 167 0.21 10.63 -8.90
CA ALA A 167 1.24 10.69 -9.92
C ALA A 167 2.11 9.43 -9.87
N LEU A 168 2.54 8.98 -11.05
CA LEU A 168 3.47 7.86 -11.18
C LEU A 168 4.77 8.20 -10.47
N LYS A 169 5.22 7.31 -9.59
CA LYS A 169 6.50 7.39 -8.89
C LYS A 169 7.58 6.65 -9.70
N ASP A 170 8.84 7.07 -9.55
CA ASP A 170 9.94 6.45 -10.27
C ASP A 170 10.05 4.95 -9.94
N LYS A 171 10.38 4.13 -10.95
CA LYS A 171 10.43 2.66 -10.86
C LYS A 171 11.40 2.16 -9.80
N HIS A 172 12.39 2.95 -9.40
CA HIS A 172 13.37 2.58 -8.39
C HIS A 172 12.91 2.80 -6.94
N THR A 173 11.68 3.25 -6.71
CA THR A 173 11.27 3.72 -5.38
C THR A 173 10.54 2.70 -4.51
N ILE A 174 10.15 1.53 -5.07
CA ILE A 174 9.75 0.39 -4.25
C ILE A 174 10.99 -0.43 -3.95
N MET A 175 11.29 -0.57 -2.67
CA MET A 175 12.33 -1.46 -2.18
C MET A 175 11.71 -2.80 -1.80
N LEU A 176 12.00 -3.81 -2.60
CA LEU A 176 11.79 -5.22 -2.24
C LEU A 176 13.18 -5.86 -2.15
N ARG A 177 13.81 -5.73 -0.98
CA ARG A 177 15.26 -6.01 -0.79
C ARG A 177 15.64 -7.45 -1.13
N GLN A 178 14.72 -8.40 -0.95
CA GLN A 178 14.92 -9.85 -1.11
C GLN A 178 14.14 -10.37 -2.32
N TRP A 179 14.33 -9.75 -3.48
CA TRP A 179 13.51 -10.03 -4.67
C TRP A 179 13.66 -11.48 -5.17
N GLU A 180 14.88 -11.98 -5.25
CA GLU A 180 15.15 -13.34 -5.74
C GLU A 180 14.56 -14.38 -4.78
N GLU A 181 14.72 -14.19 -3.47
CA GLU A 181 14.14 -15.04 -2.44
C GLU A 181 12.61 -14.98 -2.47
N THR A 182 12.03 -13.79 -2.62
CA THR A 182 10.58 -13.61 -2.76
C THR A 182 10.05 -14.36 -3.97
N CYS A 183 10.75 -14.31 -5.11
CA CYS A 183 10.37 -15.08 -6.30
C CYS A 183 10.45 -16.59 -6.05
N SER A 184 11.51 -17.06 -5.38
CA SER A 184 11.67 -18.48 -5.03
C SER A 184 10.51 -18.96 -4.15
N ILE A 185 10.14 -18.18 -3.13
CA ILE A 185 9.02 -18.48 -2.23
C ILE A 185 7.70 -18.54 -3.00
N VAL A 186 7.42 -17.57 -3.86
CA VAL A 186 6.20 -17.56 -4.68
C VAL A 186 6.15 -18.79 -5.59
N ASN A 187 7.25 -19.13 -6.27
CA ASN A 187 7.33 -20.33 -7.10
C ASN A 187 7.12 -21.62 -6.30
N GLN A 188 7.65 -21.68 -5.07
CA GLN A 188 7.45 -22.80 -4.17
C GLN A 188 5.98 -22.94 -3.77
N LEU A 189 5.28 -21.84 -3.45
CA LEU A 189 3.86 -21.86 -3.13
C LEU A 189 3.02 -22.39 -4.29
N PHE A 190 3.35 -22.03 -5.55
CA PHE A 190 2.70 -22.62 -6.72
C PHE A 190 3.00 -24.11 -6.87
N SER A 191 4.25 -24.51 -6.65
CA SER A 191 4.69 -25.89 -6.82
C SER A 191 4.09 -26.83 -5.77
N SER A 192 3.84 -26.33 -4.55
CA SER A 192 3.21 -27.10 -3.47
C SER A 192 1.69 -27.10 -3.52
N GLY A 193 1.06 -26.26 -4.33
CA GLY A 193 -0.40 -26.09 -4.33
C GLY A 193 -0.90 -25.11 -3.26
N ASP A 194 0.00 -24.51 -2.48
CA ASP A 194 -0.35 -23.60 -1.37
C ASP A 194 -0.95 -22.28 -1.86
N GLN A 195 -0.87 -21.95 -3.15
CA GLN A 195 -1.62 -20.83 -3.73
C GLN A 195 -3.12 -20.94 -3.47
N ALA A 196 -3.66 -22.15 -3.32
CA ALA A 196 -5.08 -22.39 -3.03
C ALA A 196 -5.48 -22.01 -1.60
N LEU A 197 -4.52 -21.75 -0.71
CA LEU A 197 -4.80 -21.28 0.66
C LEU A 197 -5.20 -19.81 0.72
N LEU A 198 -4.89 -19.03 -0.32
CA LEU A 198 -5.24 -17.63 -0.36
C LEU A 198 -6.76 -17.47 -0.47
N VAL A 199 -7.33 -16.71 0.46
CA VAL A 199 -8.74 -16.33 0.51
C VAL A 199 -8.82 -14.81 0.39
N ASP A 200 -9.60 -14.32 -0.56
CA ASP A 200 -9.98 -12.92 -0.62
C ASP A 200 -11.34 -12.67 0.04
N PHE A 201 -11.70 -11.40 0.19
CA PHE A 201 -12.93 -11.01 0.85
C PHE A 201 -14.18 -11.44 0.06
N ASP A 202 -14.16 -11.42 -1.28
CA ASP A 202 -15.25 -11.97 -2.10
C ASP A 202 -15.47 -13.47 -1.78
N SER A 203 -14.40 -14.28 -1.74
CA SER A 203 -14.50 -15.70 -1.39
C SER A 203 -15.00 -15.95 0.03
N HIS A 204 -14.70 -15.04 0.96
CA HIS A 204 -15.22 -15.06 2.33
C HIS A 204 -16.71 -14.71 2.39
N LEU A 205 -17.21 -13.82 1.54
CA LEU A 205 -18.64 -13.52 1.48
C LEU A 205 -19.46 -14.72 0.98
N ASP A 206 -18.88 -15.52 0.08
CA ASP A 206 -19.48 -16.79 -0.37
C ASP A 206 -19.46 -17.87 0.72
N ASP A 207 -18.41 -17.89 1.56
CA ASP A 207 -18.25 -18.82 2.67
C ASP A 207 -17.54 -18.15 3.85
N ILE A 208 -18.34 -17.73 4.84
CA ILE A 208 -17.88 -16.97 6.01
C ILE A 208 -16.91 -17.74 6.90
N THR A 209 -16.73 -19.06 6.68
CA THR A 209 -15.75 -19.87 7.41
C THR A 209 -14.33 -19.70 6.87
N LYS A 210 -14.16 -19.13 5.68
CA LYS A 210 -12.86 -18.88 5.07
C LYS A 210 -12.21 -17.63 5.66
N ASP A 211 -10.95 -17.72 6.05
CA ASP A 211 -10.23 -16.63 6.71
C ASP A 211 -9.57 -15.67 5.69
N TRP A 212 -10.21 -14.51 5.45
CA TRP A 212 -9.67 -13.46 4.59
C TRP A 212 -8.40 -12.78 5.14
N THR A 213 -8.08 -12.94 6.43
CA THR A 213 -6.81 -12.44 7.00
C THR A 213 -5.62 -13.35 6.65
N ASN A 214 -5.91 -14.55 6.13
CA ASN A 214 -4.95 -15.49 5.59
C ASN A 214 -3.89 -15.97 6.60
N GLN A 215 -4.22 -16.13 7.89
CA GLN A 215 -3.20 -16.44 8.92
C GLN A 215 -2.40 -17.72 8.61
N LYS A 216 -3.08 -18.74 8.08
CA LYS A 216 -2.43 -20.01 7.68
C LYS A 216 -1.41 -19.81 6.56
N LEU A 217 -1.77 -19.03 5.53
CA LEU A 217 -0.85 -18.71 4.44
C LEU A 217 0.28 -17.79 4.91
N ASN A 218 -0.02 -16.82 5.79
CA ASN A 218 0.98 -15.94 6.38
C ASN A 218 2.05 -16.75 7.13
N ALA A 219 1.63 -17.68 8.00
CA ALA A 219 2.55 -18.57 8.72
C ALA A 219 3.43 -19.38 7.75
N LYS A 220 2.84 -19.93 6.69
CA LYS A 220 3.55 -20.69 5.66
C LYS A 220 4.61 -19.84 4.95
N ILE A 221 4.27 -18.61 4.55
CA ILE A 221 5.22 -17.70 3.91
C ILE A 221 6.35 -17.33 4.88
N MET A 222 6.03 -17.05 6.15
CA MET A 222 7.03 -16.70 7.16
C MET A 222 8.01 -17.85 7.43
N GLU A 223 7.54 -19.10 7.44
CA GLU A 223 8.40 -20.30 7.53
C GLU A 223 9.39 -20.38 6.34
N LEU A 224 8.97 -19.98 5.15
CA LEU A 224 9.82 -19.99 3.96
C LEU A 224 10.78 -18.79 3.88
N VAL A 225 10.39 -17.65 4.44
CA VAL A 225 11.26 -16.44 4.55
C VAL A 225 12.36 -16.66 5.58
N SER A 226 12.06 -17.36 6.68
CA SER A 226 13.01 -17.69 7.74
C SER A 226 13.05 -19.20 7.95
N PRO A 227 13.62 -19.97 6.99
CA PRO A 227 13.80 -21.39 7.20
C PRO A 227 14.62 -21.55 8.47
N ALA A 228 14.07 -22.27 9.46
CA ALA A 228 14.78 -22.52 10.71
C ALA A 228 16.21 -22.97 10.37
N ASN A 229 17.22 -22.31 10.95
CA ASN A 229 18.61 -22.73 10.82
C ASN A 229 18.72 -24.24 11.14
N GLY A 230 18.92 -25.07 10.11
CA GLY A 230 19.07 -26.52 10.19
C GLY A 230 18.47 -27.19 8.95
N ASN A 231 19.26 -27.75 8.03
CA ASN A 231 20.31 -28.72 8.30
C ASN A 231 21.54 -28.55 7.40
N VAL A 232 22.68 -28.84 8.04
CA VAL A 232 23.97 -29.24 7.49
C VAL A 232 23.82 -30.31 6.40
#